data_AF-A0A177M4H8-F1
#
_entry.id   AF-A0A177M4H8-F1
#
_cell.length_a   1.000
_cell.length_b   1.000
_cell.length_c   1.000
_cell.angle_alpha   90.00
_cell.angle_beta   90.00
_cell.angle_gamma   90.00
#
_symmetry.space_group_name_H-M   'P 1'
#
loop_
_entity.id
_entity.type
_entity.pdbx_description
1 polymer ?
#
loop_
_entity_poly.entity_id
_entity_poly.type
_entity_poly.pdbx_seq_one_letter_code
_entity_poly.pdbx_strand_id
1 'polypeptide(L)'
;MATEKISLPESGTLKPDHDAANRRIFQIDRTGAQRMKTLYLSAIVLILSACSSQSNQYAHLEGGRSQTGQPALHAVRDNRLHELMDRMDSLMHERFMTEQQLDVERRKYSRQIGEAARDLAANVEIMIARMPGLQLNAAEQTAFLALASKLREEMQQLQQLAEQNHIDAIPDSLHEINTTCTSCHALFRRLGG
;
A
#
# COMPACT_ATOMS: atom_id res chain seq x y z
N MET A 1 -105.94 -2.04 26.57
CA MET A 1 -104.77 -2.92 26.80
C MET A 1 -103.95 -2.90 25.52
N ALA A 2 -102.65 -2.60 25.65
CA ALA A 2 -101.57 -2.59 24.64
C ALA A 2 -101.54 -1.48 23.56
N THR A 3 -100.43 -0.75 23.62
CA THR A 3 -99.85 0.33 22.81
C THR A 3 -99.23 -0.16 21.49
N GLU A 4 -98.94 0.72 20.52
CA GLU A 4 -97.59 0.93 19.93
C GLU A 4 -97.61 1.83 18.66
N LYS A 5 -97.00 3.01 18.82
CA LYS A 5 -96.13 3.85 17.97
C LYS A 5 -96.34 4.12 16.46
N ILE A 6 -96.19 5.43 16.20
CA ILE A 6 -95.90 6.19 14.97
C ILE A 6 -94.49 5.88 14.42
N SER A 7 -94.30 5.94 13.09
CA SER A 7 -93.06 6.43 12.45
C SER A 7 -93.20 6.66 10.93
N LEU A 8 -92.79 7.87 10.48
CA LEU A 8 -92.45 8.25 9.10
C LEU A 8 -90.96 7.94 8.84
N PRO A 9 -90.57 7.60 7.60
CA PRO A 9 -89.44 8.30 6.93
C PRO A 9 -89.61 8.28 5.37
N GLU A 10 -88.83 8.91 4.49
CA GLU A 10 -87.75 9.92 4.46
C GLU A 10 -87.61 10.35 2.99
N SER A 11 -87.12 11.57 2.74
CA SER A 11 -86.81 12.08 1.40
C SER A 11 -85.47 11.57 0.87
N GLY A 12 -85.45 11.02 -0.34
CA GLY A 12 -84.24 10.59 -1.04
C GLY A 12 -83.37 11.74 -1.52
N THR A 13 -82.06 11.64 -1.27
CA THR A 13 -81.03 12.56 -1.77
C THR A 13 -80.10 11.84 -2.77
N LEU A 14 -79.83 12.52 -3.89
CA LEU A 14 -78.91 12.13 -4.95
C LEU A 14 -77.46 12.04 -4.44
N LYS A 15 -76.73 11.00 -4.86
CA LYS A 15 -75.31 10.75 -4.59
C LYS A 15 -74.44 11.23 -5.77
N PRO A 16 -73.35 11.99 -5.56
CA PRO A 16 -72.40 12.30 -6.62
C PRO A 16 -71.26 11.27 -6.71
N ASP A 17 -70.79 11.10 -7.94
CA ASP A 17 -69.81 10.13 -8.43
C ASP A 17 -68.37 10.45 -7.94
N HIS A 18 -67.78 9.49 -7.21
CA HIS A 18 -66.47 9.59 -6.56
C HIS A 18 -65.30 9.14 -7.43
N ASP A 19 -65.54 8.61 -8.64
CA ASP A 19 -64.51 7.91 -9.42
C ASP A 19 -63.64 8.83 -10.29
N ALA A 20 -64.07 10.07 -10.55
CA ALA A 20 -63.36 11.00 -11.43
C ALA A 20 -62.10 11.63 -10.79
N ALA A 21 -62.07 11.80 -9.47
CA ALA A 21 -60.97 12.47 -8.78
C ALA A 21 -59.72 11.59 -8.66
N ASN A 22 -59.90 10.28 -8.51
CA ASN A 22 -58.79 9.36 -8.22
C ASN A 22 -57.91 9.05 -9.45
N ARG A 23 -58.43 9.19 -10.68
CA ARG A 23 -57.65 8.95 -11.91
C ARG A 23 -56.63 10.05 -12.24
N ARG A 24 -56.82 11.28 -11.75
CA ARG A 24 -55.92 12.41 -12.11
C ARG A 24 -54.63 12.42 -11.29
N ILE A 25 -54.66 11.94 -10.05
CA ILE A 25 -53.52 12.00 -9.13
C ILE A 25 -52.42 11.01 -9.55
N PHE A 26 -52.78 9.84 -10.10
CA PHE A 26 -51.83 8.79 -10.47
C PHE A 26 -51.03 9.06 -11.76
N GLN A 27 -51.47 9.99 -12.62
CA GLN A 27 -50.77 10.31 -13.87
C GLN A 27 -49.62 11.33 -13.68
N ILE A 28 -49.70 12.20 -12.67
CA ILE A 28 -48.70 13.26 -12.46
C ILE A 28 -47.38 12.66 -11.93
N ASP A 29 -47.45 11.69 -11.03
CA ASP A 29 -46.28 11.09 -10.37
C ASP A 29 -45.38 10.29 -11.33
N ARG A 30 -45.99 9.64 -12.34
CA ARG A 30 -45.26 8.81 -13.31
C ARG A 30 -44.39 9.63 -14.27
N THR A 31 -44.74 10.89 -14.52
CA THR A 31 -44.02 11.76 -15.46
C THR A 31 -42.79 12.46 -14.84
N GLY A 32 -42.80 12.71 -13.53
CA GLY A 32 -41.67 13.32 -12.81
C GLY A 32 -40.50 12.35 -12.61
N ALA A 33 -40.79 11.12 -12.16
CA ALA A 33 -39.77 10.08 -11.94
C ALA A 33 -39.03 9.66 -13.22
N GLN A 34 -39.71 9.72 -14.37
CA GLN A 34 -39.15 9.30 -15.66
C GLN A 34 -38.24 10.37 -16.28
N ARG A 35 -38.50 11.66 -16.02
CA ARG A 35 -37.63 12.77 -16.43
C ARG A 35 -36.35 12.88 -15.58
N MET A 36 -36.41 12.52 -14.30
CA MET A 36 -35.22 12.46 -13.44
C MET A 36 -34.27 11.33 -13.83
N LYS A 37 -34.79 10.15 -14.19
CA LYS A 37 -33.95 9.01 -14.62
C LYS A 37 -33.21 9.27 -15.94
N THR A 38 -33.84 9.95 -16.91
CA THR A 38 -33.18 10.29 -18.19
C THR A 38 -32.11 11.37 -18.02
N LEU A 39 -32.30 12.35 -17.14
CA LEU A 39 -31.26 13.34 -16.82
C LEU A 39 -30.05 12.69 -16.14
N TYR A 40 -30.26 11.77 -15.20
CA TYR A 40 -29.20 11.08 -14.48
C TYR A 40 -28.34 10.20 -15.39
N LEU A 41 -28.96 9.48 -16.34
CA LEU A 41 -28.25 8.67 -17.34
C LEU A 41 -27.43 9.53 -18.31
N SER A 42 -27.92 10.71 -18.69
CA SER A 42 -27.17 11.61 -19.59
C SER A 42 -25.92 12.23 -18.94
N ALA A 43 -25.96 12.48 -17.62
CA ALA A 43 -24.82 13.02 -16.89
C ALA A 43 -23.67 12.01 -16.73
N ILE A 44 -23.98 10.72 -16.60
CA ILE A 44 -22.97 9.65 -16.44
C ILE A 44 -22.16 9.43 -17.73
N VAL A 45 -22.78 9.57 -18.91
CA VAL A 45 -22.10 9.37 -20.20
C VAL A 45 -21.09 10.48 -20.50
N LEU A 46 -21.31 11.70 -20.02
CA LEU A 46 -20.39 12.83 -20.23
C LEU A 46 -19.09 12.73 -19.41
N ILE A 47 -19.12 12.06 -18.25
CA ILE A 47 -17.94 11.95 -17.37
C ILE A 47 -16.91 10.94 -17.92
N LEU A 48 -17.34 9.97 -18.74
CA LEU A 48 -16.45 8.94 -19.32
C LEU A 48 -15.63 9.42 -20.54
N SER A 49 -15.93 10.57 -21.12
CA SER A 49 -15.20 11.10 -22.29
C SER A 49 -13.97 11.96 -21.94
N ALA A 50 -13.70 12.18 -20.64
CA ALA A 50 -12.57 13.00 -20.19
C ALA A 50 -11.24 12.23 -20.05
N CYS A 51 -11.22 10.91 -20.26
CA CYS A 51 -10.02 10.08 -20.06
C CYS A 51 -9.43 9.49 -21.37
N SER A 52 -9.89 9.91 -22.55
CA SER A 52 -9.37 9.40 -23.84
C SER A 52 -8.72 10.50 -24.68
N SER A 53 -7.58 11.03 -24.23
CA SER A 53 -6.64 11.73 -25.11
C SER A 53 -5.22 11.75 -24.53
N GLN A 54 -4.53 10.62 -24.58
CA GLN A 54 -3.07 10.61 -24.48
C GLN A 54 -2.52 9.55 -25.44
N SER A 55 -2.56 9.85 -26.74
CA SER A 55 -1.90 9.04 -27.75
C SER A 55 -1.03 9.91 -28.66
N ASN A 56 0.28 9.68 -28.56
CA ASN A 56 1.31 9.92 -29.59
C ASN A 56 1.67 11.37 -29.95
N GLN A 57 2.41 12.02 -29.05
CA GLN A 57 3.44 13.00 -29.41
C GLN A 57 4.77 12.69 -28.71
N TYR A 58 5.35 11.52 -29.00
CA TYR A 58 6.75 11.21 -28.70
C TYR A 58 7.36 10.49 -29.91
N ALA A 59 7.43 11.17 -31.04
CA ALA A 59 8.08 10.65 -32.25
C ALA A 59 9.06 11.65 -32.87
N HIS A 60 9.50 12.66 -32.12
CA HIS A 60 10.39 13.68 -32.69
C HIS A 60 11.42 14.23 -31.69
N LEU A 61 12.22 13.38 -31.05
CA LEU A 61 13.49 13.79 -30.44
C LEU A 61 14.51 12.63 -30.46
N GLU A 62 14.71 12.01 -31.62
CA GLU A 62 15.97 11.30 -31.90
C GLU A 62 16.94 12.28 -32.56
N GLY A 63 17.92 12.76 -31.79
CA GLY A 63 18.96 13.62 -32.33
C GLY A 63 19.73 14.39 -31.26
N GLY A 64 20.59 13.70 -30.51
CA GLY A 64 21.51 14.39 -29.60
C GLY A 64 22.14 13.48 -28.56
N ARG A 65 23.14 12.69 -28.97
CA ARG A 65 24.11 12.09 -28.06
C ARG A 65 24.81 13.19 -27.27
N SER A 66 24.37 13.44 -26.04
CA SER A 66 25.16 14.10 -25.01
C SER A 66 25.48 13.07 -23.92
N GLN A 67 26.57 12.35 -24.15
CA GLN A 67 27.27 11.57 -23.13
C GLN A 67 27.81 12.54 -22.08
N THR A 68 27.03 12.73 -21.03
CA THR A 68 27.54 13.16 -19.73
C THR A 68 27.00 12.14 -18.74
N GLY A 69 27.76 11.74 -17.71
CA GLY A 69 27.34 10.77 -16.68
C GLY A 69 26.14 11.22 -15.81
N GLN A 70 25.32 12.13 -16.32
CA GLN A 70 24.15 12.77 -15.72
C GLN A 70 22.96 11.84 -15.46
N PRO A 71 22.64 10.80 -16.27
CA PRO A 71 21.46 9.96 -16.01
C PRO A 71 21.55 9.22 -14.67
N ALA A 72 22.74 8.68 -14.34
CA ALA A 72 22.99 8.01 -13.08
C ALA A 72 22.99 8.99 -11.89
N LEU A 73 23.54 10.19 -12.07
CA LEU A 73 23.53 11.23 -11.03
C LEU A 73 22.13 11.76 -10.75
N HIS A 74 21.27 11.89 -11.76
CA HIS A 74 19.87 12.25 -11.58
C HIS A 74 19.09 11.13 -10.91
N ALA A 75 19.27 9.87 -11.30
CA ALA A 75 18.61 8.73 -10.64
C ALA A 75 18.99 8.60 -9.16
N VAL A 76 20.27 8.81 -8.82
CA VAL A 76 20.74 8.79 -7.42
C VAL A 76 20.18 9.98 -6.62
N ARG A 77 20.08 11.17 -7.23
CA ARG A 77 19.48 12.35 -6.59
C ARG A 77 17.97 12.23 -6.42
N ASP A 78 17.27 11.63 -7.37
CA ASP A 78 15.83 11.35 -7.28
C ASP A 78 15.52 10.34 -6.18
N ASN A 79 16.33 9.29 -6.04
CA ASN A 79 16.22 8.37 -4.91
C ASN A 79 16.44 9.09 -3.57
N ARG A 80 17.43 9.98 -3.51
CA ARG A 80 17.69 10.76 -2.29
C ARG A 80 16.56 11.72 -1.96
N LEU A 81 15.94 12.33 -2.97
CA LEU A 81 14.79 13.21 -2.78
C LEU A 81 13.57 12.42 -2.27
N HIS A 82 13.26 11.27 -2.87
CA HIS A 82 12.18 10.40 -2.40
C HIS A 82 12.42 9.93 -0.97
N GLU A 83 13.64 9.48 -0.64
CA GLU A 83 14.01 9.08 0.73
C GLU A 83 13.78 10.22 1.74
N LEU A 84 14.11 11.47 1.38
CA LEU A 84 13.89 12.63 2.24
C LEU A 84 12.40 12.96 2.39
N MET A 85 11.61 12.86 1.31
CA MET A 85 10.16 13.06 1.37
C MET A 85 9.45 11.98 2.19
N ASP A 86 9.80 10.71 2.00
CA ASP A 86 9.29 9.58 2.79
C ASP A 86 9.62 9.75 4.27
N ARG A 87 10.83 10.24 4.57
CA ARG A 87 11.24 10.54 5.95
C ARG A 87 10.43 11.69 6.55
N MET A 88 10.15 12.75 5.79
CA MET A 88 9.31 13.85 6.26
C MET A 88 7.86 13.41 6.47
N ASP A 89 7.30 12.58 5.58
CA ASP A 89 5.95 12.03 5.72
C ASP A 89 5.86 11.09 6.93
N SER A 90 6.83 10.18 7.10
CA SER A 90 6.90 9.29 8.28
C SER A 90 6.95 10.07 9.59
N LEU A 91 7.78 11.13 9.67
CA LEU A 91 7.89 11.97 10.88
C LEU A 91 6.59 12.74 11.18
N MET A 92 5.86 13.17 10.14
CA MET A 92 4.55 13.81 10.30
C MET A 92 3.49 12.80 10.72
N HIS A 93 3.43 11.64 10.05
CA HIS A 93 2.44 10.59 10.33
C HIS A 93 2.56 10.03 11.75
N GLU A 94 3.79 9.76 12.22
CA GLU A 94 4.03 9.17 13.54
C GLU A 94 3.42 10.01 14.68
N ARG A 95 3.35 11.34 14.52
CA ARG A 95 2.76 12.26 15.51
C ARG A 95 1.22 12.23 15.56
N PHE A 96 0.57 11.76 14.50
CA PHE A 96 -0.90 11.72 14.40
C PHE A 96 -1.48 10.30 14.45
N MET A 97 -0.63 9.28 14.58
CA MET A 97 -1.07 7.90 14.69
C MET A 97 -1.62 7.58 16.07
N THR A 98 -2.69 6.79 16.08
CA THR A 98 -3.18 6.10 17.28
C THR A 98 -2.24 4.94 17.63
N GLU A 99 -2.26 4.49 18.89
CA GLU A 99 -1.50 3.32 19.35
C GLU A 99 -1.73 2.08 18.47
N GLN A 100 -2.97 1.88 18.00
CA GLN A 100 -3.29 0.78 17.08
C GLN A 100 -2.57 0.91 15.73
N GLN A 101 -2.51 2.13 15.18
CA GLN A 101 -1.79 2.38 13.92
C GLN A 101 -0.28 2.23 14.10
N LEU A 102 0.26 2.65 15.25
CA LEU A 102 1.66 2.41 15.60
C LEU A 102 1.98 0.92 15.71
N ASP A 103 1.10 0.11 16.32
CA ASP A 103 1.29 -1.35 16.38
C ASP A 103 1.29 -1.99 14.98
N VAL A 104 0.39 -1.55 14.09
CA VAL A 104 0.35 -2.02 12.69
C VAL A 104 1.64 -1.69 11.95
N GLU A 105 2.13 -0.45 12.04
CA GLU A 105 3.38 -0.06 11.39
C GLU A 105 4.58 -0.80 11.99
N ARG A 106 4.65 -0.94 13.32
CA ARG A 106 5.69 -1.73 13.99
C ARG A 106 5.75 -3.17 13.48
N ARG A 107 4.60 -3.84 13.34
CA ARG A 107 4.54 -5.20 12.76
C ARG A 107 4.97 -5.25 11.30
N LYS A 108 4.61 -4.23 10.52
CA LYS A 108 5.03 -4.11 9.12
C LYS A 108 6.54 -3.95 9.01
N TYR A 109 7.15 -3.05 9.79
CA TYR A 109 8.60 -2.89 9.84
C TYR A 109 9.30 -4.16 10.33
N SER A 110 8.76 -4.80 11.36
CA SER A 110 9.31 -6.07 11.86
C SER A 110 9.35 -7.13 10.75
N ARG A 111 8.27 -7.27 9.97
CA ARG A 111 8.25 -8.19 8.81
C ARG A 111 9.30 -7.85 7.76
N GLN A 112 9.44 -6.56 7.41
CA GLN A 112 10.45 -6.11 6.44
C GLN A 112 11.88 -6.41 6.92
N ILE A 113 12.16 -6.23 8.22
CA ILE A 113 13.43 -6.60 8.83
C ILE A 113 13.68 -8.10 8.69
N GLY A 114 12.67 -8.93 8.99
CA GLY A 114 12.80 -10.39 8.86
C GLY A 114 13.06 -10.85 7.43
N GLU A 115 12.37 -10.25 6.45
CA GLU A 115 12.60 -10.51 5.02
C GLU A 115 14.02 -10.12 4.60
N ALA A 116 14.48 -8.92 4.97
CA ALA A 116 15.84 -8.47 4.66
C ALA A 116 16.91 -9.36 5.31
N ALA A 117 16.69 -9.80 6.55
CA ALA A 117 17.61 -10.67 7.27
C ALA A 117 17.71 -12.05 6.59
N ARG A 118 16.59 -12.64 6.19
CA ARG A 118 16.55 -13.89 5.43
C ARG A 118 17.31 -13.76 4.10
N ASP A 119 17.05 -12.69 3.35
CA ASP A 119 17.67 -12.48 2.05
C ASP A 119 19.19 -12.26 2.20
N LEU A 120 19.64 -11.56 3.25
CA LEU A 120 21.07 -11.42 3.54
C LEU A 120 21.71 -12.75 3.97
N ALA A 121 21.06 -13.56 4.81
CA ALA A 121 21.56 -14.89 5.16
C ALA A 121 21.78 -15.77 3.92
N ALA A 122 20.83 -15.73 2.96
CA ALA A 122 20.95 -16.45 1.69
C ALA A 122 22.12 -15.93 0.84
N ASN A 123 22.34 -14.61 0.81
CA ASN A 123 23.51 -14.04 0.13
C ASN A 123 24.83 -14.46 0.77
N VAL A 124 24.90 -14.55 2.09
CA VAL A 124 26.10 -15.02 2.81
C VAL A 124 26.40 -16.48 2.47
N GLU A 125 25.40 -17.35 2.35
CA GLU A 125 25.60 -18.73 1.88
C GLU A 125 26.22 -18.78 0.47
N ILE A 126 25.75 -17.92 -0.43
CA ILE A 126 26.33 -17.79 -1.78
C ILE A 126 27.78 -17.31 -1.70
N MET A 127 28.11 -16.37 -0.81
CA MET A 127 29.49 -15.91 -0.60
C MET A 127 30.39 -17.03 -0.09
N ILE A 128 29.93 -17.83 0.88
CA ILE A 128 30.66 -18.99 1.41
C ILE A 128 30.91 -20.01 0.29
N ALA A 129 29.89 -20.33 -0.50
CA ALA A 129 30.01 -21.28 -1.62
C ALA A 129 31.00 -20.80 -2.70
N ARG A 130 31.17 -19.49 -2.86
CA ARG A 130 32.13 -18.88 -3.81
C ARG A 130 33.52 -18.66 -3.23
N MET A 131 33.71 -18.86 -1.92
CA MET A 131 35.00 -18.66 -1.25
C MET A 131 36.18 -19.40 -1.89
N PRO A 132 36.04 -20.65 -2.40
CA PRO A 132 37.17 -21.33 -3.06
C PRO A 132 37.71 -20.59 -4.30
N GLY A 133 36.92 -19.70 -4.90
CA GLY A 133 37.36 -18.82 -5.99
C GLY A 133 38.11 -17.57 -5.52
N LEU A 134 38.17 -17.31 -4.22
CA LEU A 134 38.98 -16.25 -3.63
C LEU A 134 40.40 -16.78 -3.41
N GLN A 135 41.40 -15.99 -3.81
CA GLN A 135 42.83 -16.34 -3.66
C GLN A 135 43.31 -16.14 -2.20
N LEU A 136 42.54 -16.65 -1.23
CA LEU A 136 42.84 -16.57 0.19
C LEU A 136 43.77 -17.71 0.60
N ASN A 137 44.72 -17.43 1.49
CA ASN A 137 45.50 -18.48 2.14
C ASN A 137 44.66 -19.25 3.19
N ALA A 138 45.16 -20.36 3.71
CA ALA A 138 44.40 -21.22 4.62
C ALA A 138 43.91 -20.51 5.90
N ALA A 139 44.71 -19.60 6.46
CA ALA A 139 44.32 -18.84 7.65
C ALA A 139 43.23 -17.81 7.32
N GLU A 140 43.36 -17.14 6.17
CA GLU A 140 42.36 -16.20 5.66
C GLU A 140 41.03 -16.89 5.34
N GLN A 141 41.06 -18.06 4.70
CA GLN A 141 39.86 -18.87 4.45
C GLN A 141 39.16 -19.24 5.75
N THR A 142 39.92 -19.68 6.75
CA THR A 142 39.37 -20.03 8.08
C THR A 142 38.71 -18.82 8.74
N ALA A 143 39.36 -17.66 8.73
CA ALA A 143 38.82 -16.42 9.29
C ALA A 143 37.58 -15.92 8.52
N PHE A 144 37.60 -16.03 7.19
CA PHE A 144 36.47 -15.66 6.34
C PHE A 144 35.25 -16.55 6.63
N LEU A 145 35.44 -17.87 6.66
CA LEU A 145 34.36 -18.82 6.95
C LEU A 145 33.76 -18.59 8.34
N ALA A 146 34.59 -18.32 9.35
CA ALA A 146 34.13 -18.05 10.70
C ALA A 146 33.23 -16.80 10.75
N LEU A 147 33.67 -15.69 10.14
CA LEU A 147 32.91 -14.44 10.12
C LEU A 147 31.65 -14.52 9.26
N ALA A 148 31.74 -15.17 8.10
CA ALA A 148 30.58 -15.39 7.24
C ALA A 148 29.53 -16.28 7.93
N SER A 149 29.96 -17.36 8.59
CA SER A 149 29.05 -18.24 9.34
C SER A 149 28.38 -17.51 10.50
N LYS A 150 29.15 -16.71 11.26
CA LYS A 150 28.62 -15.86 12.33
C LYS A 150 27.57 -14.88 11.80
N LEU A 151 27.86 -14.18 10.70
CA LEU A 151 26.92 -13.24 10.09
C LEU A 151 25.63 -13.95 9.66
N ARG A 152 25.73 -15.14 9.07
CA ARG A 152 24.56 -15.94 8.67
C ARG A 152 23.70 -16.30 9.88
N GLU A 153 24.31 -16.74 10.97
CA GLU A 153 23.59 -17.10 12.20
C GLU A 153 22.91 -15.88 12.83
N GLU A 154 23.60 -14.74 12.89
CA GLU A 154 23.04 -13.47 13.38
C GLU A 154 21.85 -13.01 12.52
N MET A 155 21.92 -13.19 11.20
CA MET A 155 20.79 -12.91 10.28
C MET A 155 19.60 -13.83 10.55
N GLN A 156 19.83 -15.13 10.75
CA GLN A 156 18.77 -16.07 11.07
C GLN A 156 18.12 -15.74 12.42
N GLN A 157 18.91 -15.31 13.40
CA GLN A 157 18.39 -14.86 14.68
C GLN A 157 17.56 -13.57 14.54
N LEU A 158 18.06 -12.58 13.79
CA LEU A 158 17.31 -11.34 13.53
C LEU A 158 15.97 -11.62 12.83
N GLN A 159 15.96 -12.54 11.86
CA GLN A 159 14.73 -13.01 11.22
C GLN A 159 13.75 -13.58 12.25
N GLN A 160 14.21 -14.46 13.14
CA GLN A 160 13.34 -15.06 14.16
C GLN A 160 12.78 -14.02 15.13
N LEU A 161 13.60 -13.05 15.56
CA LEU A 161 13.15 -11.95 16.41
C LEU A 161 12.05 -11.12 15.73
N ALA A 162 12.23 -10.83 14.44
CA ALA A 162 11.24 -10.15 13.62
C ALA A 162 9.92 -10.94 13.48
N GLU A 163 10.01 -12.23 13.15
CA GLU A 163 8.82 -13.10 13.01
C GLU A 163 8.04 -13.24 14.32
N GLN A 164 8.74 -13.21 15.45
CA GLN A 164 8.17 -13.29 16.80
C GLN A 164 7.69 -11.92 17.32
N ASN A 165 7.84 -10.84 16.56
CA ASN A 165 7.58 -9.45 16.98
C ASN A 165 8.34 -9.05 18.26
N HIS A 166 9.53 -9.61 18.49
CA HIS A 166 10.42 -9.21 19.58
C HIS A 166 11.21 -7.94 19.20
N ILE A 167 10.47 -6.86 18.94
CA ILE A 167 11.01 -5.61 18.39
C ILE A 167 12.06 -4.99 19.31
N ASP A 168 11.91 -5.13 20.62
CA ASP A 168 12.82 -4.56 21.61
C ASP A 168 14.23 -5.20 21.57
N ALA A 169 14.37 -6.42 21.02
CA ALA A 169 15.65 -7.11 20.88
C ALA A 169 16.33 -6.87 19.53
N ILE A 170 15.64 -6.26 18.57
CA ILE A 170 16.17 -5.98 17.23
C ILE A 170 17.39 -5.05 17.26
N PRO A 171 17.42 -3.95 18.04
CA PRO A 171 18.58 -3.03 18.06
C PRO A 171 19.90 -3.71 18.46
N ASP A 172 19.87 -4.56 19.49
CA ASP A 172 21.06 -5.27 19.95
C ASP A 172 21.53 -6.29 18.92
N SER A 173 20.60 -7.01 18.28
CA SER A 173 20.93 -7.92 17.18
C SER A 173 21.59 -7.18 16.01
N LEU A 174 21.04 -6.02 15.61
CA LEU A 174 21.62 -5.18 14.56
C LEU A 174 23.02 -4.65 14.93
N HIS A 175 23.28 -4.38 16.21
CA HIS A 175 24.60 -3.98 16.69
C HIS A 175 25.65 -5.08 16.51
N GLU A 176 25.32 -6.32 16.89
CA GLU A 176 26.20 -7.48 16.71
C GLU A 176 26.50 -7.73 15.23
N ILE A 177 25.47 -7.69 14.39
CA ILE A 177 25.58 -7.80 12.93
C ILE A 177 26.54 -6.76 12.38
N ASN A 178 26.38 -5.49 12.78
CA ASN A 178 27.22 -4.40 12.31
C ASN A 178 28.68 -4.58 12.75
N THR A 179 28.90 -5.11 13.96
CA THR A 179 30.22 -5.46 14.45
C THR A 179 30.86 -6.56 13.60
N THR A 180 30.14 -7.65 13.31
CA THR A 180 30.60 -8.73 12.43
C THR A 180 30.94 -8.23 11.02
N CYS A 181 30.06 -7.42 10.43
CA CYS A 181 30.30 -6.76 9.14
C CYS A 181 31.57 -5.91 9.15
N THR A 182 31.74 -5.09 10.19
CA THR A 182 32.91 -4.21 10.36
C THR A 182 34.20 -5.03 10.49
N SER A 183 34.20 -6.11 11.29
CA SER A 183 35.34 -7.00 11.45
C SER A 183 35.72 -7.69 10.14
N CYS A 184 34.73 -8.21 9.40
CA CYS A 184 34.96 -8.84 8.09
C CYS A 184 35.57 -7.83 7.10
N HIS A 185 34.98 -6.64 7.00
CA HIS A 185 35.51 -5.60 6.12
C HIS A 185 36.90 -5.11 6.55
N ALA A 186 37.20 -5.01 7.84
CA ALA A 186 38.52 -4.62 8.31
C ALA A 186 39.62 -5.61 7.87
N LEU A 187 39.31 -6.91 7.88
CA LEU A 187 40.25 -7.96 7.51
C LEU A 187 40.42 -8.08 5.99
N PHE A 188 39.33 -8.04 5.22
CA PHE A 188 39.36 -8.45 3.81
C PHE A 188 39.25 -7.29 2.79
N ARG A 189 38.94 -6.04 3.20
CA ARG A 189 38.81 -4.89 2.27
C ARG A 189 40.10 -4.53 1.54
N ARG A 190 41.27 -4.93 2.05
CA ARG A 190 42.58 -4.71 1.40
C ARG A 190 42.97 -5.78 0.38
N LEU A 191 42.25 -6.89 0.30
CA LEU A 191 42.53 -7.99 -0.64
C LEU A 191 41.82 -7.82 -2.01
N GLY A 192 41.08 -6.72 -2.20
CA GLY A 192 40.40 -6.39 -3.46
C GLY A 192 41.21 -5.45 -4.37
N GLY A 193 42.55 -5.56 -4.35
CA GLY A 193 43.47 -4.79 -5.20
C GLY A 193 44.15 -5.67 -6.23
#